data_AF-A0A0A6VC20-F1
#
_entry.id   AF-A0A0A6VC20-F1
#
_cell.length_a   1.000
_cell.length_b   1.000
_cell.length_c   1.000
_cell.angle_alpha   90.00
_cell.angle_beta   90.00
_cell.angle_gamma   90.00
#
_symmetry.space_group_name_H-M   'P 1'
#
loop_
_entity.id
_entity.type
_entity.pdbx_description
1 polymer ?
#
loop_
_entity_poly.entity_id
_entity_poly.type
_entity_poly.pdbx_seq_one_letter_code
_entity_poly.pdbx_strand_id
1 'polypeptide(L)'
;MKNIEEFYNATPFTKIINGKERTLYNPSFKYKKVLNKINIYLQQILPPSFVFGGIKGRNYVMNATLHKDHSNFLLLDLKDFFPSTRDFYVYNFFKNKLRMSTDIAKICTLLTTVKLALNTQERNLPQGFATSPYLSFLCYYDMYNSISKISKS
;
A
#
# COMPACT_ATOMS: atom_id res chain seq x y z
N MET A 1 13.83 -20.93 7.21
CA MET A 1 12.67 -20.26 7.84
C MET A 1 11.46 -21.13 7.51
N LYS A 2 10.71 -21.66 8.51
CA LYS A 2 9.49 -22.45 8.27
C LYS A 2 8.56 -21.66 7.34
N ASN A 3 7.91 -22.34 6.40
CA ASN A 3 7.23 -21.77 5.26
C ASN A 3 6.00 -20.94 5.71
N ILE A 4 6.20 -19.66 6.02
CA ILE A 4 5.16 -18.76 6.56
C ILE A 4 3.89 -18.71 5.69
N GLU A 5 4.07 -19.00 4.39
CA GLU A 5 3.01 -19.05 3.39
C GLU A 5 2.03 -20.22 3.60
N GLU A 6 2.45 -21.30 4.25
CA GLU A 6 1.54 -22.41 4.61
C GLU A 6 0.47 -21.94 5.60
N PHE A 7 0.82 -21.01 6.48
CA PHE A 7 -0.07 -20.51 7.53
C PHE A 7 -0.77 -19.19 7.16
N TYR A 8 -0.18 -18.41 6.25
CA TYR A 8 -0.59 -17.06 5.89
C TYR A 8 -0.67 -16.88 4.38
N ASN A 9 -1.61 -17.59 3.75
CA ASN A 9 -1.99 -17.41 2.35
C ASN A 9 -3.41 -16.85 2.21
N ALA A 10 -3.68 -16.29 1.04
CA ALA A 10 -5.00 -15.85 0.61
C ALA A 10 -5.16 -16.21 -0.87
N THR A 11 -6.23 -16.91 -1.20
CA THR A 11 -6.52 -17.26 -2.60
C THR A 11 -7.12 -16.05 -3.33
N PRO A 12 -6.69 -15.80 -4.58
CA PRO A 12 -7.28 -14.75 -5.40
C PRO A 12 -8.69 -15.16 -5.84
N PHE A 13 -9.55 -14.18 -6.01
CA PHE A 13 -10.82 -14.32 -6.72
C PHE A 13 -11.07 -13.06 -7.56
N THR A 14 -11.74 -13.25 -8.69
CA THR A 14 -12.09 -12.14 -9.58
C THR A 14 -13.44 -11.56 -9.20
N LYS A 15 -13.57 -10.23 -9.28
CA LYS A 15 -14.85 -9.53 -9.23
C LYS A 15 -14.90 -8.40 -10.26
N ILE A 16 -16.05 -8.21 -10.91
CA ILE A 16 -16.30 -7.02 -11.74
C ILE A 16 -16.77 -5.88 -10.83
N ILE A 17 -16.04 -4.77 -10.85
CA ILE A 17 -16.36 -3.54 -10.11
C ILE A 17 -16.31 -2.38 -11.10
N ASN A 18 -17.42 -1.65 -11.24
CA ASN A 18 -17.55 -0.53 -12.17
C ASN A 18 -17.14 -0.90 -13.61
N GLY A 19 -17.58 -2.08 -14.08
CA GLY A 19 -17.28 -2.58 -15.44
C GLY A 19 -15.84 -3.07 -15.66
N LYS A 20 -14.99 -3.07 -14.63
CA LYS A 20 -13.61 -3.56 -14.72
C LYS A 20 -13.41 -4.82 -13.90
N GLU A 21 -12.72 -5.80 -14.47
CA GLU A 21 -12.30 -7.00 -13.76
C GLU A 21 -11.20 -6.64 -12.74
N ARG A 22 -11.35 -7.12 -11.51
CA ARG A 22 -10.42 -6.90 -10.40
C ARG A 22 -10.09 -8.21 -9.72
N THR A 23 -8.80 -8.51 -9.56
CA THR A 23 -8.32 -9.61 -8.72
C THR A 23 -8.26 -9.16 -7.27
N LEU A 24 -9.06 -9.80 -6.42
CA LEU A 24 -9.20 -9.49 -5.01
C LEU A 24 -8.72 -10.65 -4.14
N TYR A 25 -8.36 -10.34 -2.90
CA TYR A 25 -7.89 -11.29 -1.92
C TYR A 25 -8.68 -11.13 -0.61
N ASN A 26 -9.16 -12.24 -0.07
CA ASN A 26 -9.87 -12.26 1.20
C ASN A 26 -9.10 -13.13 2.21
N PRO A 27 -8.17 -12.55 2.99
CA PRO A 27 -7.38 -13.33 3.95
C PRO A 27 -8.27 -13.98 5.02
N SER A 28 -7.82 -15.11 5.55
CA SER A 28 -8.50 -15.80 6.67
C SER A 28 -8.61 -14.89 7.89
N PHE A 29 -9.53 -15.18 8.81
CA PHE A 29 -9.72 -14.37 10.02
C PHE A 29 -8.42 -14.21 10.85
N LYS A 30 -7.64 -15.30 11.00
CA LYS A 30 -6.35 -15.28 11.68
C LYS A 30 -5.34 -14.38 10.95
N TYR A 31 -5.28 -14.46 9.62
CA TYR A 31 -4.38 -13.64 8.83
C TYR A 31 -4.79 -12.15 8.87
N LYS A 32 -6.09 -11.85 8.77
CA LYS A 32 -6.62 -10.49 8.94
C LYS A 32 -6.19 -9.84 10.26
N LYS A 33 -6.19 -10.59 11.36
CA LYS A 33 -5.69 -10.07 12.66
C LYS A 33 -4.23 -9.63 12.59
N VAL A 34 -3.37 -10.42 11.93
CA VAL A 34 -1.95 -10.08 11.75
C VAL A 34 -1.80 -8.84 10.88
N LEU A 35 -2.48 -8.81 9.72
CA LEU A 35 -2.46 -7.67 8.81
C LEU A 35 -2.95 -6.38 9.48
N ASN A 36 -4.04 -6.45 10.24
CA ASN A 36 -4.56 -5.31 10.99
C ASN A 36 -3.57 -4.81 12.04
N LYS A 37 -2.90 -5.72 12.75
CA LYS A 37 -1.88 -5.33 13.74
C LYS A 37 -0.70 -4.63 13.07
N ILE A 38 -0.21 -5.15 11.95
CA ILE A 38 0.84 -4.50 11.15
C ILE A 38 0.36 -3.11 10.71
N ASN A 39 -0.86 -3.01 10.19
CA ASN A 39 -1.43 -1.75 9.71
C ASN A 39 -1.54 -0.69 10.83
N ILE A 40 -1.91 -1.07 12.05
CA ILE A 40 -1.95 -0.16 13.21
C ILE A 40 -0.57 0.44 13.48
N TYR A 41 0.50 -0.36 13.42
CA TYR A 41 1.87 0.14 13.59
C TYR A 41 2.32 1.02 12.44
N LEU A 42 2.00 0.64 11.20
CA LEU A 42 2.33 1.47 10.03
C LEU A 42 1.67 2.85 10.13
N GLN A 43 0.40 2.91 10.56
CA GLN A 43 -0.35 4.17 10.74
C GLN A 43 0.19 5.08 11.85
N GLN A 44 1.15 4.63 12.68
CA GLN A 44 1.86 5.52 13.60
C GLN A 44 2.88 6.42 12.89
N ILE A 45 3.26 6.09 11.65
CA ILE A 45 4.10 6.94 10.82
C ILE A 45 3.22 8.07 10.29
N LEU A 46 3.47 9.31 10.72
CA LEU A 46 2.59 10.42 10.36
C LEU A 46 2.66 10.77 8.87
N PRO A 47 1.52 10.88 8.16
CA PRO A 47 1.51 11.27 6.77
C PRO A 47 1.72 12.79 6.62
N PRO A 48 2.40 13.27 5.57
CA PRO A 48 2.59 14.69 5.28
C PRO A 48 1.25 15.39 5.10
N SER A 49 1.19 16.69 5.36
CA SER A 49 -0.07 17.46 5.33
C SER A 49 -0.81 17.42 3.99
N PHE A 50 -0.11 17.19 2.88
CA PHE A 50 -0.71 17.13 1.53
C PHE A 50 -1.50 15.84 1.25
N VAL A 51 -1.45 14.83 2.13
CA VAL A 51 -2.13 13.55 1.92
C VAL A 51 -3.51 13.57 2.56
N PHE A 52 -4.57 13.59 1.75
CA PHE A 52 -5.96 13.61 2.26
C PHE A 52 -6.66 12.24 2.20
N GLY A 53 -6.29 11.40 1.24
CA GLY A 53 -6.91 10.09 1.04
C GLY A 53 -6.54 9.09 2.14
N GLY A 54 -7.55 8.44 2.72
CA GLY A 54 -7.36 7.32 3.66
C GLY A 54 -6.73 7.70 5.01
N ILE A 55 -6.63 8.99 5.34
CA ILE A 55 -6.09 9.47 6.61
C ILE A 55 -7.23 9.86 7.55
N LYS A 56 -7.20 9.35 8.78
CA LYS A 56 -8.17 9.72 9.81
C LYS A 56 -8.13 11.24 10.05
N GLY A 57 -9.30 11.88 10.02
CA GLY A 57 -9.44 13.32 10.23
C GLY A 57 -9.13 14.19 9.00
N ARG A 58 -8.85 13.60 7.84
CA ARG A 58 -8.72 14.31 6.56
C ARG A 58 -9.78 13.79 5.60
N ASN A 59 -10.32 14.67 4.77
CA ASN A 59 -11.37 14.32 3.81
C ASN A 59 -11.20 15.08 2.49
N TYR A 60 -11.99 14.67 1.49
CA TYR A 60 -11.94 15.25 0.15
C TYR A 60 -12.41 16.71 0.10
N VAL A 61 -13.29 17.13 1.03
CA VAL A 61 -13.75 18.53 1.14
C VAL A 61 -12.60 19.44 1.56
N MET A 62 -11.79 19.01 2.54
CA MET A 62 -10.59 19.74 2.96
C MET A 62 -9.59 19.87 1.80
N ASN A 63 -9.39 18.79 1.03
CA ASN A 63 -8.53 18.82 -0.15
C ASN A 63 -9.02 19.84 -1.18
N ALA A 64 -10.31 19.80 -1.54
CA ALA A 64 -10.90 20.75 -2.49
C ALA A 64 -10.79 22.20 -1.99
N THR A 65 -11.01 22.43 -0.70
CA THR A 65 -10.92 23.77 -0.08
C THR A 65 -9.52 24.38 -0.23
N LEU A 66 -8.45 23.58 -0.11
CA LEU A 66 -7.08 24.05 -0.29
C LEU A 66 -6.75 24.43 -1.73
N HIS A 67 -7.50 23.90 -2.71
CA HIS A 67 -7.21 24.11 -4.11
C HIS A 67 -8.22 25.01 -4.85
N LYS A 68 -9.28 25.47 -4.16
CA LYS A 68 -10.41 26.19 -4.77
C LYS A 68 -10.03 27.50 -5.49
N ASP A 69 -8.96 28.16 -5.06
CA ASP A 69 -8.54 29.47 -5.58
C ASP A 69 -7.48 29.37 -6.69
N HIS A 70 -7.09 28.16 -7.10
CA HIS A 70 -6.16 27.96 -8.21
C HIS A 70 -6.88 27.87 -9.55
N SER A 71 -6.31 28.50 -10.59
CA SER A 71 -6.88 28.52 -11.94
C SER A 71 -6.46 27.33 -12.81
N ASN A 72 -5.36 26.65 -12.45
CA ASN A 72 -4.78 25.56 -13.24
C ASN A 72 -4.55 24.32 -12.37
N PHE A 73 -4.86 23.15 -12.92
CA PHE A 73 -4.75 21.87 -12.23
C PHE A 73 -4.01 20.85 -13.08
N LEU A 74 -3.04 20.17 -12.47
CA LEU A 74 -2.45 18.95 -13.02
C LEU A 74 -3.02 17.74 -12.28
N LEU A 75 -3.77 16.90 -12.97
CA LEU A 75 -4.38 15.69 -12.42
C LEU A 75 -3.51 14.49 -12.79
N LEU A 76 -3.01 13.77 -11.78
CA LEU A 76 -2.19 12.57 -11.94
C LEU A 76 -2.89 11.38 -11.27
N ASP A 77 -2.97 10.24 -11.97
CA ASP A 77 -3.51 8.99 -11.43
C ASP A 77 -2.54 7.83 -11.66
N LEU A 78 -2.40 6.96 -10.64
CA LEU A 78 -1.53 5.79 -10.71
C LEU A 78 -2.35 4.55 -11.07
N LYS A 79 -2.12 4.04 -12.28
CA LYS A 79 -2.77 2.83 -12.75
C LYS A 79 -2.41 1.61 -11.88
N ASP A 80 -3.45 0.89 -11.46
CA ASP A 80 -3.35 -0.37 -10.71
C ASP A 80 -2.36 -0.29 -9.55
N PHE A 81 -2.50 0.75 -8.72
CA PHE A 81 -1.53 1.16 -7.71
C PHE A 81 -1.00 0.02 -6.82
N PHE A 82 -1.87 -0.80 -6.19
CA PHE A 82 -1.41 -1.90 -5.35
C PHE A 82 -0.74 -3.01 -6.16
N PRO A 83 -1.36 -3.51 -7.26
CA PRO A 83 -0.67 -4.47 -8.12
C PRO A 83 0.68 -4.01 -8.68
N SER A 84 0.83 -2.71 -8.92
CA SER A 84 2.07 -2.07 -9.36
C SER A 84 3.11 -1.91 -8.24
N THR A 85 2.69 -2.00 -6.97
CA THR A 85 3.60 -1.97 -5.82
C THR A 85 4.26 -3.33 -5.62
N ARG A 86 5.38 -3.54 -6.32
CA ARG A 86 6.19 -4.76 -6.22
C ARG A 86 6.83 -4.92 -4.84
N ASP A 87 7.05 -6.17 -4.44
CA ASP A 87 7.65 -6.53 -3.16
C ASP A 87 9.04 -5.97 -2.90
N PHE A 88 9.84 -5.68 -3.93
CA PHE A 88 11.12 -5.03 -3.73
C PHE A 88 10.97 -3.63 -3.10
N TYR A 89 9.94 -2.86 -3.46
CA TYR A 89 9.65 -1.56 -2.85
C TYR A 89 9.22 -1.73 -1.40
N VAL A 90 8.39 -2.75 -1.14
CA VAL A 90 7.92 -3.10 0.21
C VAL A 90 9.08 -3.54 1.11
N TYR A 91 9.96 -4.40 0.60
CA TYR A 91 11.16 -4.83 1.29
C TYR A 91 12.12 -3.66 1.54
N ASN A 92 12.36 -2.81 0.54
CA ASN A 92 13.18 -1.61 0.70
C ASN A 92 12.61 -0.67 1.77
N PHE A 93 11.29 -0.51 1.84
CA PHE A 93 10.65 0.24 2.91
C PHE A 93 10.94 -0.37 4.29
N PHE A 94 10.64 -1.65 4.52
CA PHE A 94 10.91 -2.28 5.82
C PHE A 94 12.42 -2.30 6.17
N LYS A 95 13.27 -2.64 5.19
CA LYS A 95 14.70 -2.82 5.39
C LYS A 95 15.44 -1.50 5.58
N ASN A 96 15.21 -0.54 4.69
CA ASN A 96 16.03 0.67 4.60
C ASN A 96 15.33 1.89 5.22
N LYS A 97 14.00 2.05 5.05
CA LYS A 97 13.27 3.18 5.65
C LYS A 97 13.01 2.94 7.14
N LEU A 98 12.57 1.73 7.52
CA LEU A 98 12.35 1.36 8.92
C LEU A 98 13.57 0.71 9.60
N ARG A 99 14.67 0.52 8.86
CA ARG A 99 15.94 -0.04 9.37
C ARG A 99 15.80 -1.40 10.07
N MET A 100 14.85 -2.22 9.63
CA MET A 100 14.65 -3.55 10.21
C MET A 100 15.81 -4.49 9.87
N SER A 101 16.01 -5.52 10.70
CA SER A 101 16.92 -6.61 10.34
C SER A 101 16.41 -7.32 9.08
N THR A 102 17.34 -7.94 8.34
CA THR A 102 17.05 -8.56 7.04
C THR A 102 15.93 -9.59 7.13
N ASP A 103 15.94 -10.42 8.17
CA ASP A 103 14.95 -11.48 8.34
C ASP A 103 13.56 -10.93 8.68
N ILE A 104 13.50 -9.91 9.53
CA ILE A 104 12.22 -9.28 9.90
C ILE A 104 11.64 -8.52 8.69
N ALA A 105 12.47 -7.78 7.94
CA ALA A 105 12.03 -7.12 6.73
C ALA A 105 11.46 -8.11 5.70
N LYS A 106 12.13 -9.25 5.50
CA LYS A 106 11.64 -10.33 4.61
C LYS A 106 10.30 -10.90 5.11
N ILE A 107 10.17 -11.19 6.41
CA ILE A 107 8.91 -11.69 6.98
C ILE A 107 7.78 -10.69 6.76
N CYS A 108 8.00 -9.41 7.05
CA CYS A 108 6.99 -8.38 6.86
C CYS A 108 6.58 -8.25 5.38
N THR A 109 7.54 -8.30 4.46
CA THR A 109 7.25 -8.32 3.02
C THR A 109 6.40 -9.54 2.64
N LEU A 110 6.77 -10.74 3.06
CA LEU A 110 6.03 -11.97 2.76
C LEU A 110 4.61 -11.95 3.32
N LEU A 111 4.42 -11.41 4.53
CA LEU A 111 3.12 -11.26 5.19
C LEU A 111 2.22 -10.18 4.58
N THR A 112 2.77 -9.25 3.81
CA THR A 112 1.99 -8.12 3.27
C THR A 112 1.82 -8.18 1.76
N THR A 113 2.47 -9.13 1.09
CA THR A 113 2.44 -9.32 -0.36
C THR A 113 1.98 -10.72 -0.73
N VAL A 114 1.48 -10.87 -1.95
CA VAL A 114 1.05 -12.15 -2.53
C VAL A 114 1.81 -12.42 -3.82
N LYS A 115 1.97 -13.70 -4.17
CA LYS A 115 2.50 -14.08 -5.48
C LYS A 115 1.49 -13.72 -6.57
N LEU A 116 1.97 -13.21 -7.69
CA LEU A 116 1.15 -12.88 -8.85
C LEU A 116 0.54 -14.11 -9.54
N ALA A 117 1.26 -15.22 -9.53
CA ALA A 117 0.85 -16.51 -10.06
C ALA A 117 1.54 -17.65 -9.30
N LEU A 118 1.02 -18.88 -9.41
CA LEU A 118 1.59 -20.04 -8.69
C LEU A 118 3.02 -20.38 -9.14
N ASN A 119 3.39 -20.04 -10.37
CA ASN A 119 4.67 -20.35 -11.00
C ASN A 119 5.67 -19.19 -10.98
N THR A 120 5.40 -18.10 -10.26
CA THR A 120 6.31 -16.95 -10.17
C THR A 120 6.74 -16.66 -8.75
N GLN A 121 7.95 -16.10 -8.62
CA GLN A 121 8.44 -15.51 -7.38
C GLN A 121 8.08 -14.03 -7.28
N GLU A 122 7.51 -13.44 -8.34
CA GLU A 122 7.09 -12.05 -8.31
C GLU A 122 5.89 -11.84 -7.40
N ARG A 123 5.97 -10.80 -6.57
CA ARG A 123 4.94 -10.46 -5.60
C ARG A 123 4.60 -8.98 -5.65
N ASN A 124 3.41 -8.68 -5.15
CA ASN A 124 2.91 -7.32 -5.03
C ASN A 124 1.95 -7.18 -3.86
N LEU A 125 1.57 -5.93 -3.55
CA LEU A 125 0.51 -5.66 -2.60
C LEU A 125 -0.85 -6.08 -3.18
N PRO A 126 -1.60 -6.97 -2.51
CA PRO A 126 -2.91 -7.41 -2.97
C PRO A 126 -3.98 -6.36 -2.74
N GLN A 127 -5.03 -6.41 -3.58
CA GLN A 127 -6.29 -5.72 -3.29
C GLN A 127 -7.07 -6.51 -2.22
N GLY A 128 -7.36 -5.88 -1.07
CA GLY A 128 -8.14 -6.49 0.03
C GLY A 128 -7.37 -6.70 1.32
N PHE A 129 -6.04 -6.57 1.33
CA PHE A 129 -5.28 -6.54 2.59
C PHE A 129 -5.41 -5.16 3.23
N ALA A 130 -5.62 -5.13 4.54
CA ALA A 130 -5.75 -3.88 5.29
C ALA A 130 -4.46 -3.03 5.26
N THR A 131 -3.30 -3.66 5.06
CA THR A 131 -2.00 -2.99 4.96
C THR A 131 -1.78 -2.30 3.62
N SER A 132 -2.32 -2.83 2.52
CA SER A 132 -1.99 -2.39 1.15
C SER A 132 -2.17 -0.88 0.92
N PRO A 133 -3.27 -0.22 1.36
CA PRO A 133 -3.47 1.20 1.11
C PRO A 133 -2.39 2.09 1.73
N TYR A 134 -2.05 1.86 2.99
CA TYR A 134 -1.09 2.71 3.70
C TYR A 134 0.36 2.34 3.38
N LEU A 135 0.63 1.04 3.23
CA LEU A 135 1.96 0.54 2.90
C LEU A 135 2.42 0.96 1.50
N SER A 136 1.53 0.93 0.51
CA SER A 136 1.85 1.43 -0.84
C SER A 136 2.21 2.92 -0.83
N PHE A 137 1.44 3.74 -0.11
CA PHE A 137 1.78 5.14 0.12
C PHE A 137 3.19 5.31 0.74
N LEU A 138 3.49 4.58 1.81
CA LEU A 138 4.78 4.64 2.48
C LEU A 138 5.95 4.19 1.58
N CYS A 139 5.73 3.19 0.72
CA CYS A 139 6.73 2.74 -0.24
C CYS A 139 7.09 3.84 -1.26
N TYR A 140 6.12 4.65 -1.67
CA TYR A 140 6.29 5.74 -2.64
C TYR A 140 6.38 7.14 -2.01
N TYR A 141 6.63 7.21 -0.71
CA TYR A 141 6.65 8.45 0.05
C TYR A 141 7.58 9.52 -0.55
N ASP A 142 8.77 9.12 -1.03
CA ASP A 142 9.75 10.03 -1.64
C ASP A 142 9.24 10.62 -2.97
N MET A 143 8.53 9.83 -3.77
CA MET A 143 7.91 10.29 -5.01
C MET A 143 6.83 11.34 -4.71
N TYR A 144 5.95 11.07 -3.74
CA TYR A 144 4.92 12.03 -3.33
C TYR A 144 5.52 13.34 -2.80
N ASN A 145 6.59 13.26 -2.01
CA ASN A 145 7.29 14.46 -1.55
C ASN A 145 7.94 15.25 -2.69
N SER A 146 8.50 14.56 -3.69
CA SER A 146 9.08 15.22 -4.87
C SER A 146 8.01 15.97 -5.65
N ILE A 147 6.85 15.35 -5.88
CA ILE A 147 5.69 16.00 -6.52
C ILE A 147 5.23 17.22 -5.71
N SER A 148 5.11 17.09 -4.38
CA SER A 148 4.69 18.21 -3.51
C SER A 148 5.67 19.38 -3.50
N LYS A 149 6.97 19.14 -3.75
CA LYS A 149 7.95 20.23 -3.87
C LYS A 149 7.75 21.02 -5.16
N ILE A 150 7.52 20.31 -6.27
CA ILE A 150 7.27 20.92 -7.58
C ILE A 150 5.92 21.65 -7.60
N SER A 151 4.91 21.15 -6.88
CA SER A 151 3.60 21.81 -6.84
C SER A 151 3.58 23.13 -6.07
N LYS A 152 4.67 23.49 -5.38
CA LYS A 152 4.80 24.72 -4.58
C LYS A 152 5.73 25.76 -5.21
N SER A 153 6.44 25.40 -6.28
CA SER A 153 7.26 26.31 -7.09
C SER A 153 6.41 26.99 -8.13
#